data_AF-A0A918F4H8-F1
#
_entry.id   AF-A0A918F4H8-F1
#
_cell.length_a   1.000
_cell.length_b   1.000
_cell.length_c   1.000
_cell.angle_alpha   90.00
_cell.angle_beta   90.00
_cell.angle_gamma   90.00
#
_symmetry.space_group_name_H-M   'P 1'
#
loop_
_entity.id
_entity.type
_entity.pdbx_description
1 polymer ?
#
loop_
_entity_poly.entity_id
_entity_poly.type
_entity_poly.pdbx_seq_one_letter_code
_entity_poly.pdbx_strand_id
1 'polypeptide(L)'
;MNTVRKRAGIAVTALATAMGTALVMPASAQAAPAGPDDRGLVEFSVVDTGAGIPRDHSFQLKDLTDYGIPRQTTEKLAAGEGTAAEEAPAAADAPPADRFDVVAEWKDRDGWDATMRKGWWNGGGGGFGLTKIDQKHNLSLDAVKATTMYPRPGPTGKEQIGPSTYNYRTEVLHVECSGWWIFRTCRVTEVKTVLAGIDYRKLGDGKAFGAVTAFCEGVPGRCPDWVRNAINL
;
A
#
# COMPACT_ATOMS: atom_id res chain seq x y z
N MET A 1 -55.16 -58.97 -5.64
CA MET A 1 -56.17 -58.24 -4.84
C MET A 1 -55.82 -56.77 -4.86
N ASN A 2 -56.78 -55.96 -5.30
CA ASN A 2 -56.69 -54.52 -5.49
C ASN A 2 -56.51 -53.77 -4.16
N THR A 3 -55.74 -52.68 -4.18
CA THR A 3 -56.23 -51.44 -3.56
C THR A 3 -55.61 -50.22 -4.23
N VAL A 4 -56.49 -49.52 -4.94
CA VAL A 4 -56.33 -48.20 -5.53
C VAL A 4 -56.26 -47.16 -4.40
N ARG A 5 -55.32 -46.22 -4.44
CA ARG A 5 -55.46 -44.93 -3.75
C ARG A 5 -55.28 -43.76 -4.71
N LYS A 6 -56.19 -42.81 -4.52
CA LYS A 6 -56.63 -41.74 -5.40
C LYS A 6 -55.59 -40.62 -5.54
N ARG A 7 -55.63 -39.98 -6.71
CA ARG A 7 -55.07 -38.66 -7.00
C ARG A 7 -55.75 -37.59 -6.15
N ALA A 8 -54.98 -36.60 -5.70
CA ALA A 8 -55.47 -35.25 -5.42
C ALA A 8 -54.39 -34.28 -5.91
N GLY A 9 -54.74 -33.48 -6.92
CA GLY A 9 -53.89 -32.42 -7.45
C GLY A 9 -53.97 -31.18 -6.57
N ILE A 10 -52.86 -30.45 -6.53
CA ILE A 10 -52.86 -29.04 -6.16
C ILE A 10 -51.99 -28.34 -7.20
N ALA A 11 -52.65 -27.54 -8.04
CA ALA A 11 -52.01 -26.58 -8.91
C ALA A 11 -51.46 -25.44 -8.04
N VAL A 12 -50.15 -25.20 -8.10
CA VAL A 12 -49.54 -24.02 -7.51
C VAL A 12 -49.19 -23.07 -8.65
N THR A 13 -49.93 -21.98 -8.68
CA THR A 13 -49.78 -20.83 -9.56
C THR A 13 -48.41 -20.19 -9.34
N ALA A 14 -47.58 -20.14 -10.39
CA ALA A 14 -46.32 -19.43 -10.37
C ALA A 14 -46.58 -17.92 -10.43
N LEU A 15 -46.32 -17.20 -9.33
CA LEU A 15 -46.29 -15.75 -9.30
C LEU A 15 -44.87 -15.29 -9.68
N ALA A 16 -44.69 -14.88 -10.94
CA ALA A 16 -43.46 -14.26 -11.39
C ALA A 16 -43.38 -12.82 -10.84
N THR A 17 -42.58 -12.62 -9.79
CA THR A 17 -42.23 -11.29 -9.28
C THR A 17 -40.98 -10.81 -10.02
N ALA A 18 -41.17 -9.90 -10.98
CA ALA A 18 -40.08 -9.19 -11.62
C ALA A 18 -39.48 -8.19 -10.61
N MET A 19 -38.35 -8.57 -9.99
CA MET A 19 -37.54 -7.62 -9.23
C MET A 19 -36.77 -6.76 -10.23
N GLY A 20 -37.21 -5.51 -10.40
CA GLY A 20 -36.45 -4.49 -11.10
C GLY A 20 -35.14 -4.23 -10.35
N THR A 21 -34.03 -4.57 -10.99
CA THR A 21 -32.70 -4.15 -10.57
C THR A 21 -32.58 -2.65 -10.81
N ALA A 22 -32.80 -1.85 -9.77
CA ALA A 22 -32.34 -0.48 -9.75
C ALA A 22 -30.81 -0.51 -9.76
N LEU A 23 -30.21 -0.09 -10.88
CA LEU A 23 -28.80 0.25 -10.97
C LEU A 23 -28.55 1.45 -10.05
N VAL A 24 -28.18 1.18 -8.80
CA VAL A 24 -27.57 2.19 -7.93
C VAL A 24 -26.16 2.40 -8.49
N MET A 25 -25.99 3.46 -9.27
CA MET A 25 -24.65 3.90 -9.64
C MET A 25 -23.88 4.22 -8.36
N PRO A 26 -22.62 3.78 -8.21
CA PRO A 26 -21.79 4.26 -7.13
C PRO A 26 -21.70 5.77 -7.27
N ALA A 27 -22.15 6.49 -6.25
CA ALA A 27 -21.86 7.90 -6.14
C ALA A 27 -20.34 8.02 -6.12
N SER A 28 -19.74 8.51 -7.21
CA SER A 28 -18.38 9.00 -7.21
C SER A 28 -18.27 9.94 -6.01
N ALA A 29 -17.43 9.58 -5.04
CA ALA A 29 -17.09 10.47 -3.94
C ALA A 29 -16.36 11.68 -4.56
N GLN A 30 -17.13 12.67 -5.01
CA GLN A 30 -16.61 13.98 -5.30
C GLN A 30 -16.09 14.51 -3.97
N ALA A 31 -14.77 14.70 -3.90
CA ALA A 31 -14.14 15.45 -2.83
C ALA A 31 -14.96 16.73 -2.61
N ALA A 32 -15.43 16.91 -1.38
CA ALA A 32 -16.18 18.10 -1.02
C ALA A 32 -15.35 19.33 -1.41
N PRO A 33 -15.96 20.37 -2.01
CA PRO A 33 -15.23 21.60 -2.28
C PRO A 33 -14.69 22.13 -0.96
N ALA A 34 -13.38 22.30 -0.91
CA ALA A 34 -12.63 22.85 0.22
C ALA A 34 -13.36 24.06 0.80
N GLY A 35 -13.63 24.03 2.10
CA GLY A 35 -14.27 25.14 2.79
C GLY A 35 -13.36 26.38 2.75
N PRO A 36 -13.90 27.59 2.94
CA PRO A 36 -13.08 28.80 2.98
C PRO A 36 -11.97 28.81 4.05
N ASP A 37 -12.01 27.88 5.01
CA ASP A 37 -11.01 27.69 6.07
C ASP A 37 -9.88 26.69 5.71
N ASP A 38 -9.95 25.99 4.56
CA ASP A 38 -8.95 24.99 4.13
C ASP A 38 -7.70 25.61 3.46
N ARG A 39 -7.62 26.94 3.38
CA ARG A 39 -6.47 27.65 2.78
C ARG A 39 -5.28 27.67 3.74
N GLY A 40 -4.74 26.50 4.06
CA GLY A 40 -3.64 26.38 5.01
C GLY A 40 -3.36 24.97 5.50
N LEU A 41 -4.28 24.02 5.33
CA LEU A 41 -4.00 22.63 5.66
C LEU A 41 -3.27 21.94 4.51
N VAL A 42 -2.18 21.25 4.83
CA VAL A 42 -1.47 20.38 3.88
C VAL A 42 -1.21 19.06 4.57
N GLU A 43 -1.69 17.98 3.96
CA GLU A 43 -1.44 16.63 4.42
C GLU A 43 -0.59 15.88 3.40
N PHE A 44 0.38 15.13 3.89
CA PHE A 44 1.20 14.25 3.07
C PHE A 44 1.78 13.15 3.93
N SER A 45 2.42 12.18 3.28
CA SER A 45 3.10 11.09 3.96
C SER A 45 4.54 10.96 3.48
N VAL A 46 5.40 10.43 4.35
CA VAL A 46 6.83 10.34 4.08
C VAL A 46 7.40 9.07 4.72
N VAL A 47 8.24 8.33 3.99
CA VAL A 47 9.03 7.23 4.54
C VAL A 47 10.16 7.81 5.37
N ASP A 48 10.25 7.44 6.65
CA ASP A 48 11.41 7.79 7.47
C ASP A 48 12.62 6.95 7.04
N THR A 49 13.56 7.59 6.37
CA THR A 49 14.79 6.97 5.89
C THR A 49 15.83 6.76 6.99
N GLY A 50 15.44 6.89 8.25
CA GLY A 50 16.33 6.89 9.42
C GLY A 50 16.84 8.29 9.76
N ALA A 51 16.28 9.33 9.14
CA ALA A 51 16.64 10.73 9.37
C ALA A 51 16.07 11.29 10.69
N GLY A 52 15.11 10.58 11.30
CA GLY A 52 14.64 10.91 12.64
C GLY A 52 13.68 12.09 12.69
N ILE A 53 12.72 12.14 11.75
CA ILE A 53 11.67 13.17 11.73
C ILE A 53 10.95 13.18 13.10
N PRO A 54 10.76 14.37 13.73
CA PRO A 54 10.08 14.50 15.01
C PRO A 54 8.68 13.87 15.03
N ARG A 55 8.43 13.03 16.04
CA ARG A 55 7.14 12.32 16.23
C ARG A 55 6.31 12.89 17.37
N ASP A 56 6.96 13.52 18.34
CA ASP A 56 6.39 13.97 19.61
C ASP A 56 6.24 15.49 19.72
N HIS A 57 6.76 16.24 18.74
CA HIS A 57 6.67 17.69 18.68
C HIS A 57 6.53 18.20 17.25
N SER A 58 6.11 19.45 17.12
CA SER A 58 5.97 20.11 15.83
C SER A 58 7.31 20.55 15.25
N PHE A 59 7.40 20.59 13.92
CA PHE A 59 8.57 21.04 13.16
C PHE A 59 8.14 21.96 12.00
N GLN A 60 9.08 22.69 11.39
CA GLN A 60 8.73 23.54 10.24
C GLN A 60 8.79 22.72 8.94
N LEU A 61 7.90 23.00 7.99
CA LEU A 61 7.89 22.31 6.70
C LEU A 61 9.25 22.36 5.98
N LYS A 62 9.96 23.49 6.08
CA LYS A 62 11.29 23.68 5.49
C LYS A 62 12.36 22.73 6.07
N ASP A 63 12.18 22.29 7.32
CA ASP A 63 13.13 21.41 8.01
C ASP A 63 13.10 20.00 7.41
N LEU A 64 12.10 19.65 6.59
CA LEU A 64 12.09 18.41 5.80
C LEU A 64 13.31 18.25 4.89
N THR A 65 13.91 19.36 4.46
CA THR A 65 15.16 19.31 3.69
C THR A 65 16.33 18.74 4.49
N ASP A 66 16.36 18.96 5.80
CA ASP A 66 17.36 18.37 6.70
C ASP A 66 17.15 16.86 6.88
N TYR A 67 15.93 16.37 6.61
CA TYR A 67 15.56 14.96 6.62
C TYR A 67 15.62 14.29 5.24
N GLY A 68 16.26 14.94 4.26
CA GLY A 68 16.50 14.37 2.94
C GLY A 68 15.36 14.50 1.94
N ILE A 69 14.31 15.28 2.25
CA ILE A 69 13.24 15.59 1.31
C ILE A 69 13.72 16.70 0.36
N PRO A 70 13.65 16.53 -0.97
CA PRO A 70 14.13 17.54 -1.89
C PRO A 70 13.42 18.89 -1.70
N ARG A 71 14.19 19.97 -1.78
CA ARG A 71 13.66 21.35 -1.66
C ARG A 71 12.49 21.60 -2.59
N GLN A 72 12.56 21.13 -3.84
CA GLN A 72 11.47 21.26 -4.80
C GLN A 72 10.16 20.61 -4.31
N THR A 73 10.24 19.46 -3.65
CA THR A 73 9.08 18.81 -3.03
C THR A 73 8.53 19.64 -1.88
N THR A 74 9.40 20.18 -1.01
CA THR A 74 8.96 21.06 0.09
C THR A 74 8.31 22.35 -0.40
N GLU A 75 8.77 22.91 -1.53
CA GLU A 75 8.20 24.11 -2.15
C GLU A 75 6.80 23.84 -2.74
N LYS A 76 6.60 22.68 -3.38
CA LYS A 76 5.27 22.22 -3.83
C LYS A 76 4.29 22.04 -2.68
N LEU A 77 4.73 21.37 -1.61
CA LEU A 77 3.93 21.21 -0.40
C LEU A 77 3.59 22.57 0.25
N ALA A 78 4.53 23.52 0.26
CA ALA A 78 4.28 24.86 0.79
C ALA A 78 3.22 25.62 -0.01
N ALA A 79 3.14 25.36 -1.32
CA ALA A 79 2.13 25.88 -2.23
C ALA A 79 0.77 25.17 -2.13
N GLY A 80 0.68 24.07 -1.38
CA GLY A 80 -0.55 23.28 -1.22
C GLY A 80 -0.79 22.26 -2.34
N GLU A 81 0.24 21.95 -3.13
CA GLU A 81 0.15 20.90 -4.15
C GLU A 81 0.31 19.52 -3.48
N GLY A 82 -0.76 18.72 -3.49
CA GLY A 82 -0.74 17.34 -3.02
C GLY A 82 -0.05 16.38 -4.00
N THR A 83 0.33 15.19 -3.52
CA THR A 83 0.81 14.11 -4.40
C THR A 83 -0.37 13.43 -5.10
N ALA A 84 -0.19 13.10 -6.38
CA ALA A 84 -1.21 12.38 -7.14
C ALA A 84 -1.43 10.98 -6.54
N ALA A 85 -2.67 10.68 -6.18
CA ALA A 85 -3.04 9.36 -5.66
C ALA A 85 -3.09 8.36 -6.81
N GLU A 86 -2.36 7.26 -6.69
CA GLU A 86 -2.48 6.12 -7.60
C GLU A 86 -3.46 5.10 -7.00
N GLU A 87 -4.54 4.80 -7.73
CA GLU A 87 -5.52 3.80 -7.34
C GLU A 87 -5.02 2.39 -7.67
N ALA A 88 -5.23 1.44 -6.74
CA ALA A 88 -4.76 0.08 -6.94
C ALA A 88 -5.66 -0.72 -7.91
N PRO A 89 -5.09 -1.58 -8.76
CA PRO A 89 -5.85 -2.43 -9.67
C PRO A 89 -6.55 -3.61 -8.98
N ALA A 90 -7.59 -4.16 -9.63
CA ALA A 90 -8.36 -5.31 -9.17
C ALA A 90 -7.67 -6.66 -9.43
N ALA A 91 -8.08 -7.70 -8.68
CA ALA A 91 -7.46 -9.02 -8.67
C ALA A 91 -7.87 -9.96 -9.83
N ALA A 92 -7.00 -10.94 -10.14
CA ALA A 92 -7.24 -11.99 -11.13
C ALA A 92 -7.24 -13.40 -10.48
N ASP A 93 -8.02 -14.33 -11.05
CA ASP A 93 -8.38 -15.61 -10.43
C ASP A 93 -7.35 -16.76 -10.58
N ALA A 94 -6.32 -16.63 -11.42
CA ALA A 94 -5.35 -17.71 -11.67
C ALA A 94 -3.88 -17.22 -11.72
N PRO A 95 -2.89 -18.03 -11.25
CA PRO A 95 -1.48 -17.67 -11.36
C PRO A 95 -1.05 -17.65 -12.83
N PRO A 96 -0.55 -16.53 -13.35
CA PRO A 96 -0.09 -16.48 -14.73
C PRO A 96 1.26 -17.22 -14.89
N ALA A 97 1.57 -17.63 -16.12
CA ALA A 97 2.82 -18.31 -16.44
C ALA A 97 4.05 -17.40 -16.20
N ASP A 98 3.88 -16.10 -16.44
CA ASP A 98 4.89 -15.05 -16.31
C ASP A 98 5.06 -14.53 -14.86
N ARG A 99 4.51 -15.21 -13.85
CA ARG A 99 4.59 -14.79 -12.44
C ARG A 99 6.02 -14.65 -11.91
N PHE A 100 7.00 -15.28 -12.53
CA PHE A 100 8.40 -15.16 -12.16
C PHE A 100 9.15 -14.10 -12.96
N ASP A 101 8.52 -13.40 -13.90
CA ASP A 101 9.20 -12.36 -14.66
C ASP A 101 9.66 -11.24 -13.72
N VAL A 102 10.90 -10.83 -13.90
CA VAL A 102 11.51 -9.75 -13.13
C VAL A 102 11.00 -8.42 -13.65
N VAL A 103 10.40 -7.64 -12.75
CA VAL A 103 9.87 -6.30 -13.07
C VAL A 103 10.75 -5.19 -12.51
N ALA A 104 11.60 -5.48 -11.52
CA ALA A 104 12.60 -4.53 -11.02
C ALA A 104 13.74 -5.22 -10.27
N GLU A 105 14.88 -4.53 -10.19
CA GLU A 105 16.06 -4.92 -9.43
C GLU A 105 16.64 -3.68 -8.74
N TRP A 106 17.19 -3.86 -7.54
CA TRP A 106 17.85 -2.78 -6.79
C TRP A 106 18.82 -3.38 -5.76
N LYS A 107 19.59 -2.49 -5.12
CA LYS A 107 20.45 -2.84 -3.98
C LYS A 107 19.70 -2.55 -2.69
N ASP A 108 19.64 -3.53 -1.79
CA ASP A 108 19.16 -3.27 -0.42
C ASP A 108 20.16 -2.42 0.36
N ARG A 109 19.83 -2.08 1.61
CA ARG A 109 20.71 -1.31 2.52
C ARG A 109 22.14 -1.86 2.62
N ASP A 110 22.30 -3.18 2.54
CA ASP A 110 23.58 -3.86 2.73
C ASP A 110 24.25 -4.22 1.39
N GLY A 111 23.74 -3.69 0.26
CA GLY A 111 24.29 -3.89 -1.08
C GLY A 111 23.90 -5.21 -1.75
N TRP A 112 22.93 -5.95 -1.21
CA TRP A 112 22.47 -7.22 -1.75
C TRP A 112 21.52 -7.01 -2.92
N ASP A 113 21.61 -7.88 -3.94
CA ASP A 113 20.72 -7.84 -5.10
C ASP A 113 19.31 -8.26 -4.73
N ALA A 114 18.42 -7.29 -4.56
CA ALA A 114 17.00 -7.50 -4.40
C ALA A 114 16.31 -7.51 -5.76
N THR A 115 15.22 -8.27 -5.86
CA THR A 115 14.45 -8.44 -7.08
C THR A 115 12.97 -8.30 -6.77
N MET A 116 12.21 -7.64 -7.63
CA MET A 116 10.77 -7.73 -7.67
C MET A 116 10.39 -8.58 -8.87
N ARG A 117 9.52 -9.55 -8.62
CA ARG A 117 8.87 -10.34 -9.67
C ARG A 117 7.40 -9.96 -9.76
N LYS A 118 6.83 -10.13 -10.96
CA LYS A 118 5.41 -9.85 -11.22
C LYS A 118 4.52 -10.52 -10.18
N GLY A 119 4.79 -11.79 -9.87
CA GLY A 119 4.09 -12.55 -8.86
C GLY A 119 2.64 -12.86 -9.23
N TRP A 120 1.83 -13.16 -8.22
CA TRP A 120 0.40 -13.46 -8.34
C TRP A 120 -0.28 -13.41 -6.98
N TRP A 121 -1.60 -13.32 -6.95
CA TRP A 121 -2.42 -13.40 -5.74
C TRP A 121 -3.75 -14.10 -6.04
N ASN A 122 -4.30 -14.84 -5.06
CA ASN A 122 -5.52 -15.64 -5.24
C ASN A 122 -6.75 -15.09 -4.51
N GLY A 123 -6.75 -13.82 -4.12
CA GLY A 123 -7.79 -13.25 -3.25
C GLY A 123 -7.65 -13.60 -1.76
N GLY A 124 -6.76 -14.52 -1.38
CA GLY A 124 -6.58 -15.00 0.00
C GLY A 124 -5.16 -14.83 0.55
N GLY A 125 -4.63 -15.87 1.21
CA GLY A 125 -3.27 -15.89 1.76
C GLY A 125 -2.18 -16.22 0.74
N GLY A 126 -2.54 -16.88 -0.35
CA GLY A 126 -1.61 -17.43 -1.34
C GLY A 126 -1.11 -16.41 -2.35
N GLY A 127 0.10 -16.62 -2.87
CA GLY A 127 0.73 -15.71 -3.83
C GLY A 127 1.97 -15.00 -3.30
N PHE A 128 2.65 -14.27 -4.18
CA PHE A 128 3.87 -13.51 -3.90
C PHE A 128 4.03 -12.34 -4.88
N GLY A 129 5.08 -11.53 -4.68
CA GLY A 129 5.53 -10.53 -5.65
C GLY A 129 4.61 -9.33 -5.80
N LEU A 130 4.84 -8.53 -6.84
CA LEU A 130 4.22 -7.22 -7.02
C LEU A 130 2.70 -7.31 -7.02
N THR A 131 2.13 -8.29 -7.71
CA THR A 131 0.68 -8.48 -7.82
C THR A 131 0.02 -8.61 -6.44
N LYS A 132 0.60 -9.41 -5.53
CA LYS A 132 0.08 -9.54 -4.16
C LYS A 132 0.28 -8.26 -3.37
N ILE A 133 1.46 -7.66 -3.45
CA ILE A 133 1.81 -6.45 -2.71
C ILE A 133 0.85 -5.30 -3.06
N ASP A 134 0.57 -5.15 -4.35
CA ASP A 134 -0.30 -4.12 -4.90
C ASP A 134 -1.78 -4.40 -4.60
N GLN A 135 -2.29 -5.58 -4.99
CA GLN A 135 -3.72 -5.87 -4.93
C GLN A 135 -4.20 -6.24 -3.53
N LYS A 136 -3.40 -6.97 -2.75
CA LYS A 136 -3.79 -7.38 -1.38
C LYS A 136 -3.45 -6.33 -0.36
N HIS A 137 -2.27 -5.72 -0.48
CA HIS A 137 -1.69 -4.90 0.57
C HIS A 137 -1.65 -3.41 0.25
N ASN A 138 -2.03 -3.01 -0.96
CA ASN A 138 -2.06 -1.61 -1.37
C ASN A 138 -0.71 -0.90 -1.22
N LEU A 139 0.37 -1.57 -1.62
CA LEU A 139 1.71 -0.98 -1.61
C LEU A 139 2.29 -0.99 -3.02
N SER A 140 3.04 0.04 -3.34
CA SER A 140 3.74 0.18 -4.62
C SER A 140 5.08 -0.57 -4.60
N LEU A 141 5.65 -0.79 -5.79
CA LEU A 141 7.03 -1.26 -5.93
C LEU A 141 8.01 -0.33 -5.19
N ASP A 142 7.80 0.98 -5.28
CA ASP A 142 8.72 1.94 -4.68
C ASP A 142 8.63 1.94 -3.15
N ALA A 143 7.46 1.67 -2.56
CA ALA A 143 7.35 1.42 -1.13
C ALA A 143 8.19 0.22 -0.67
N VAL A 144 8.27 -0.85 -1.47
CA VAL A 144 9.12 -2.02 -1.19
C VAL A 144 10.60 -1.66 -1.31
N LYS A 145 10.99 -0.91 -2.35
CA LYS A 145 12.38 -0.43 -2.49
C LYS A 145 12.77 0.45 -1.32
N ALA A 146 11.97 1.47 -1.00
CA ALA A 146 12.22 2.37 0.11
C ALA A 146 12.38 1.60 1.44
N THR A 147 11.50 0.63 1.70
CA THR A 147 11.57 -0.20 2.92
C THR A 147 12.86 -1.02 3.03
N THR A 148 13.38 -1.51 1.91
CA THR A 148 14.58 -2.38 1.88
C THR A 148 15.89 -1.60 1.76
N MET A 149 15.85 -0.41 1.17
CA MET A 149 16.98 0.53 1.06
C MET A 149 17.17 1.33 2.35
N TYR A 150 16.07 1.70 3.01
CA TYR A 150 16.06 2.53 4.22
C TYR A 150 15.22 1.89 5.34
N PRO A 151 15.54 0.67 5.79
CA PRO A 151 14.92 0.10 6.96
C PRO A 151 15.33 0.89 8.22
N ARG A 152 14.53 0.76 9.27
CA ARG A 152 14.81 1.32 10.60
C ARG A 152 16.25 1.00 11.04
N PRO A 153 16.92 1.90 11.76
CA PRO A 153 18.26 1.63 12.28
C PRO A 153 18.22 0.47 13.28
N GLY A 154 19.34 -0.25 13.37
CA GLY A 154 19.51 -1.35 14.31
C GLY A 154 18.89 -2.70 13.86
N PRO A 155 18.83 -3.67 14.78
CA PRO A 155 18.47 -5.06 14.46
C PRO A 155 16.98 -5.25 14.13
N THR A 156 16.12 -4.29 14.50
CA THR A 156 14.67 -4.35 14.25
C THR A 156 14.29 -3.95 12.82
N GLY A 157 15.18 -3.25 12.11
CA GLY A 157 14.96 -2.84 10.74
C GLY A 157 15.22 -3.92 9.69
N LYS A 158 16.13 -4.87 9.95
CA LYS A 158 16.41 -6.01 9.08
C LYS A 158 16.60 -7.26 9.93
N GLU A 159 15.68 -8.21 9.79
CA GLU A 159 15.61 -9.43 10.59
C GLU A 159 15.68 -10.66 9.67
N GLN A 160 16.60 -11.58 9.94
CA GLN A 160 16.65 -12.86 9.24
C GLN A 160 15.59 -13.81 9.80
N ILE A 161 14.64 -14.24 8.96
CA ILE A 161 13.54 -15.14 9.33
C ILE A 161 13.65 -16.53 8.70
N GLY A 162 14.67 -16.75 7.87
CA GLY A 162 14.94 -18.02 7.21
C GLY A 162 16.36 -18.08 6.64
N PRO A 163 16.75 -19.18 5.98
CA PRO A 163 18.11 -19.35 5.47
C PRO A 163 18.58 -18.21 4.56
N SER A 164 17.69 -17.71 3.71
CA SER A 164 17.92 -16.61 2.77
C SER A 164 16.82 -15.53 2.82
N THR A 165 15.94 -15.59 3.81
CA THR A 165 14.75 -14.73 3.89
C THR A 165 14.90 -13.69 4.99
N TYR A 166 14.65 -12.44 4.63
CA TYR A 166 14.80 -11.29 5.52
C TYR A 166 13.53 -10.44 5.51
N ASN A 167 13.12 -9.99 6.68
CA ASN A 167 12.10 -8.96 6.85
C ASN A 167 12.79 -7.62 7.05
N TYR A 168 12.38 -6.64 6.27
CA TYR A 168 12.77 -5.24 6.38
C TYR A 168 11.60 -4.46 6.96
N ARG A 169 11.86 -3.52 7.85
CA ARG A 169 10.83 -2.66 8.43
C ARG A 169 11.22 -1.21 8.32
N THR A 170 10.35 -0.38 7.74
CA THR A 170 10.47 1.08 7.72
C THR A 170 9.21 1.72 8.28
N GLU A 171 9.30 2.97 8.71
CA GLU A 171 8.15 3.74 9.18
C GLU A 171 7.72 4.73 8.10
N VAL A 172 6.41 4.84 7.90
CA VAL A 172 5.79 5.86 7.07
C VAL A 172 4.98 6.76 7.98
N LEU A 173 5.27 8.04 7.92
CA LEU A 173 4.71 9.08 8.76
C LEU A 173 3.63 9.80 7.97
N HIS A 174 2.43 9.91 8.52
CA HIS A 174 1.40 10.81 8.02
C HIS A 174 1.57 12.15 8.72
N VAL A 175 1.69 13.22 7.94
CA VAL A 175 2.05 14.55 8.41
C VAL A 175 0.94 15.52 8.03
N GLU A 176 0.49 16.28 9.03
CA GLU A 176 -0.44 17.38 8.86
C GLU A 176 0.31 18.68 9.15
N CYS A 177 0.22 19.64 8.24
CA CYS A 177 0.78 20.97 8.39
C CYS A 177 -0.32 22.01 8.35
N SER A 178 -0.19 23.04 9.19
CA SER A 178 -1.06 24.21 9.22
C SER A 178 -0.24 25.50 9.15
N GLY A 179 -0.91 26.62 8.84
CA GLY A 179 -0.29 27.93 8.68
C GLY A 179 -0.04 28.31 7.21
N TRP A 180 0.70 29.40 7.00
CA TRP A 180 0.87 30.01 5.68
C TRP A 180 2.33 29.98 5.20
N TRP A 181 2.54 29.39 4.02
CA TRP A 181 3.81 29.40 3.26
C TRP A 181 5.04 28.94 4.06
N ILE A 182 6.01 29.81 4.37
CA ILE A 182 7.27 29.43 5.07
C ILE A 182 7.13 29.24 6.59
N PHE A 183 6.01 29.67 7.19
CA PHE A 183 5.73 29.51 8.63
C PHE A 183 4.84 28.28 8.90
N ARG A 184 4.72 27.38 7.91
CA ARG A 184 3.95 26.15 8.04
C ARG A 184 4.57 25.26 9.09
N THR A 185 3.79 25.00 10.13
CA THR A 185 4.15 24.13 11.23
C THR A 185 3.47 22.79 11.04
N CYS A 186 4.25 21.72 11.10
CA CYS A 186 3.87 20.36 10.80
C CYS A 186 3.93 19.50 12.06
N ARG A 187 3.12 18.44 12.09
CA ARG A 187 3.18 17.39 13.10
C ARG A 187 2.90 16.03 12.45
N VAL A 188 3.51 14.98 12.99
CA VAL A 188 3.13 13.61 12.64
C VAL A 188 1.82 13.29 13.34
N THR A 189 0.80 12.90 12.57
CA THR A 189 -0.53 12.54 13.07
C THR A 189 -0.72 11.03 13.18
N GLU A 190 -0.04 10.26 12.31
CA GLU A 190 -0.10 8.81 12.32
C GLU A 190 1.24 8.21 11.87
N VAL A 191 1.58 7.03 12.40
CA VAL A 191 2.74 6.24 11.99
C VAL A 191 2.28 4.85 11.61
N LYS A 192 2.73 4.35 10.45
CA LYS A 192 2.59 2.94 10.07
C LYS A 192 3.95 2.34 9.83
N THR A 193 4.17 1.12 10.33
CA THR A 193 5.32 0.32 9.92
C THR A 193 4.96 -0.44 8.65
N VAL A 194 5.76 -0.27 7.60
CA VAL A 194 5.75 -1.15 6.44
C VAL A 194 6.80 -2.24 6.64
N LEU A 195 6.37 -3.49 6.50
CA LEU A 195 7.25 -4.66 6.47
C LEU A 195 7.36 -5.15 5.02
N ALA A 196 8.58 -5.39 4.55
CA ALA A 196 8.86 -6.05 3.26
C ALA A 196 9.67 -7.33 3.48
N GLY A 197 9.17 -8.48 3.03
CA GLY A 197 9.85 -9.77 3.13
C GLY A 197 10.52 -10.12 1.81
N ILE A 198 11.84 -10.28 1.80
CA ILE A 198 12.66 -10.62 0.62
C ILE A 198 13.28 -12.00 0.80
N ASP A 199 13.15 -12.89 -0.20
CA ASP A 199 13.91 -14.15 -0.28
C ASP A 199 15.05 -13.99 -1.29
N TYR A 200 16.29 -14.02 -0.79
CA TYR A 200 17.52 -13.88 -1.56
C TYR A 200 18.00 -15.18 -2.22
N ARG A 201 17.26 -16.29 -2.05
CA ARG A 201 17.56 -17.54 -2.76
C ARG A 201 17.59 -17.30 -4.26
N LYS A 202 18.67 -17.73 -4.92
CA LYS A 202 18.81 -17.60 -6.37
C LYS A 202 17.94 -18.62 -7.10
N LEU A 203 17.27 -18.19 -8.18
CA LEU A 203 16.54 -19.06 -9.10
C LEU A 203 17.40 -19.43 -10.31
N GLY A 204 16.84 -20.20 -11.25
CA GLY A 204 17.55 -20.66 -12.44
C GLY A 204 18.04 -19.53 -13.37
N ASP A 205 17.50 -18.32 -13.21
CA ASP A 205 17.94 -17.11 -13.91
C ASP A 205 19.10 -16.37 -13.20
N GLY A 206 19.61 -16.91 -12.10
CA GLY A 206 20.68 -16.29 -11.30
C GLY A 206 20.25 -15.11 -10.45
N LYS A 207 18.96 -14.73 -10.48
CA LYS A 207 18.38 -13.61 -9.71
C LYS A 207 17.70 -14.12 -8.45
N ALA A 208 17.52 -13.25 -7.45
CA ALA A 208 16.83 -13.63 -6.23
C ALA A 208 15.38 -14.05 -6.54
N PHE A 209 14.79 -14.90 -5.69
CA PHE A 209 13.33 -15.11 -5.71
C PHE A 209 12.63 -13.75 -5.57
N GLY A 210 13.15 -12.91 -4.67
CA GLY A 210 12.78 -11.51 -4.57
C GLY A 210 11.74 -11.24 -3.50
N ALA A 211 11.01 -10.14 -3.64
CA ALA A 211 9.98 -9.76 -2.69
C ALA A 211 8.84 -10.79 -2.66
N VAL A 212 8.67 -11.41 -1.50
CA VAL A 212 7.60 -12.38 -1.25
C VAL A 212 6.30 -11.64 -0.93
N THR A 213 6.36 -10.63 -0.08
CA THR A 213 5.21 -9.81 0.33
C THR A 213 5.70 -8.50 0.95
N ALA A 214 4.82 -7.52 1.03
CA ALA A 214 4.99 -6.32 1.84
C ALA A 214 3.61 -5.85 2.32
N PHE A 215 3.52 -5.32 3.54
CA PHE A 215 2.26 -4.88 4.15
C PHE A 215 2.49 -3.93 5.33
N CYS A 216 1.44 -3.27 5.78
CA CYS A 216 1.45 -2.44 6.99
C CYS A 216 1.19 -3.29 8.23
N GLU A 217 2.13 -3.30 9.18
CA GLU A 217 1.96 -4.03 10.43
C GLU A 217 0.73 -3.53 11.20
N GLY A 218 -0.04 -4.45 11.79
CA GLY A 218 -1.27 -4.12 12.52
C GLY A 218 -2.46 -3.71 11.65
N VAL A 219 -2.31 -3.67 10.32
CA VAL A 219 -3.42 -3.34 9.40
C VAL A 219 -3.93 -4.62 8.72
N PRO A 220 -5.19 -5.02 8.97
CA PRO A 220 -5.76 -6.17 8.28
C PRO A 220 -6.02 -5.84 6.81
N GLY A 221 -5.35 -6.57 5.91
CA GLY A 221 -5.56 -6.44 4.47
C GLY A 221 -4.70 -5.33 3.84
N ARG A 222 -5.34 -4.22 3.47
CA ARG A 222 -4.79 -3.14 2.64
C ARG A 222 -4.24 -2.01 3.49
N CYS A 223 -3.03 -1.56 3.20
CA CYS A 223 -2.48 -0.32 3.75
C CYS A 223 -3.36 0.88 3.38
N PRO A 224 -3.42 1.92 4.23
CA PRO A 224 -4.02 3.20 3.87
C PRO A 224 -3.36 3.79 2.61
N ASP A 225 -4.14 4.48 1.76
CA ASP A 225 -3.63 5.07 0.51
C ASP A 225 -2.51 6.09 0.76
N TRP A 226 -2.54 6.80 1.89
CA TRP A 226 -1.47 7.70 2.27
C TRP A 226 -0.12 6.96 2.42
N VAL A 227 -0.10 5.68 2.80
CA VAL A 227 1.16 4.92 2.85
C VAL A 227 1.70 4.63 1.45
N ARG A 228 0.81 4.27 0.51
CA ARG A 228 1.17 4.02 -0.90
C ARG A 228 1.75 5.26 -1.58
N ASN A 229 1.22 6.43 -1.23
CA ASN A 229 1.49 7.70 -1.93
C ASN A 229 2.50 8.60 -1.20
N ALA A 230 3.39 8.03 -0.38
CA ALA A 230 4.42 8.79 0.32
C ALA A 230 5.33 9.55 -0.64
N ILE A 231 5.68 10.79 -0.28
CA ILE A 231 6.29 11.79 -1.17
C ILE A 231 7.73 11.48 -1.60
N ASN A 232 8.38 10.50 -0.97
CA ASN A 232 9.78 10.14 -1.19
C ASN A 232 9.93 8.66 -1.59
N LEU A 233 8.91 8.12 -2.24
CA LEU A 233 8.98 6.85 -2.96
C LEU A 233 9.62 7.04 -4.34
#